data_AF-A0A3N8QKJ4-F1
#
_entry.id   AF-A0A3N8QKJ4-F1
#
_cell.length_a   1.000
_cell.length_b   1.000
_cell.length_c   1.000
_cell.angle_alpha   90.00
_cell.angle_beta   90.00
_cell.angle_gamma   90.00
#
_symmetry.space_group_name_H-M   'P 1'
#
loop_
_entity.id
_entity.type
_entity.pdbx_description
1 polymer ?
#
loop_
_entity_poly.entity_id
_entity_poly.type
_entity_poly.pdbx_seq_one_letter_code
_entity_poly.pdbx_strand_id
1 'polypeptide(L)' 'MATLASIAVVMPFDPTRLSLDKRREYLRALWRADIDPLVFVGTARRLGYALGCHWDADAGMPVLTPIVLH' A
#
# COMPACT_ATOMS: atom_id res chain seq x y z
N MET A 1 -33.62 22.22 -22.03
CA MET A 1 -33.68 21.21 -20.95
C MET A 1 -32.25 20.73 -20.73
N ALA A 2 -31.60 21.09 -19.62
CA ALA A 2 -30.22 20.71 -19.33
C ALA A 2 -30.23 19.55 -18.34
N THR A 3 -29.80 18.36 -18.78
CA THR A 3 -29.64 17.20 -17.91
C THR A 3 -28.38 17.41 -17.08
N LEU A 4 -28.53 17.68 -15.78
CA LEU A 4 -27.42 17.65 -14.83
C LEU A 4 -26.93 16.21 -14.71
N ALA A 5 -25.80 15.92 -15.35
CA ALA A 5 -25.10 14.66 -15.13
C ALA A 5 -24.64 14.62 -13.66
N SER A 6 -25.25 13.77 -12.85
CA SER A 6 -24.72 13.45 -11.53
C SER A 6 -23.39 12.73 -11.71
N ILE A 7 -22.29 13.45 -11.55
CA ILE A 7 -20.96 12.87 -11.48
C ILE A 7 -20.90 12.11 -10.15
N ALA A 8 -20.78 10.79 -10.21
CA ALA A 8 -20.54 9.99 -9.02
C ALA A 8 -19.23 10.46 -8.37
N VAL A 9 -19.32 10.95 -7.13
CA VAL A 9 -18.15 11.36 -6.36
C VAL A 9 -17.33 10.10 -6.06
N VAL A 10 -16.25 9.89 -6.81
CA VAL A 10 -15.31 8.81 -6.52
C VAL A 10 -14.48 9.23 -5.32
N MET A 11 -14.69 8.53 -4.20
CA MET A 11 -13.87 8.74 -3.01
C MET A 11 -12.41 8.37 -3.31
N PRO A 12 -11.44 9.17 -2.86
CA PRO A 12 -10.03 8.83 -3.03
C PRO A 12 -9.73 7.49 -2.37
N PHE A 13 -8.96 6.67 -3.07
CA PHE A 13 -8.55 5.36 -2.55
C PHE A 13 -7.68 5.55 -1.31
N ASP A 14 -8.14 4.99 -0.18
CA ASP A 14 -7.44 5.05 1.09
C ASP A 14 -6.94 3.64 1.48
N PRO A 15 -5.65 3.33 1.24
CA PRO A 15 -5.11 2.02 1.53
C PRO A 15 -5.03 1.73 3.05
N THR A 16 -5.18 2.74 3.92
CA THR A 16 -5.20 2.55 5.37
C THR A 16 -6.48 1.88 5.85
N ARG A 17 -7.57 1.93 5.07
CA ARG A 17 -8.84 1.26 5.39
C ARG A 17 -8.87 -0.21 5.00
N LEU A 18 -7.86 -0.68 4.27
CA LEU A 18 -7.76 -2.08 3.87
C LEU A 18 -7.46 -2.98 5.09
N SER A 19 -7.94 -4.22 5.03
CA SER A 19 -7.50 -5.27 5.94
C SER A 19 -5.99 -5.50 5.81
N LEU A 20 -5.38 -6.10 6.85
CA LEU A 20 -3.92 -6.32 6.87
C LEU A 20 -3.43 -7.10 5.65
N ASP A 21 -4.14 -8.16 5.25
CA ASP A 21 -3.78 -8.96 4.07
C ASP A 21 -3.83 -8.12 2.79
N LYS A 22 -4.85 -7.26 2.65
CA LYS A 22 -5.00 -6.37 1.50
C LYS A 22 -3.94 -5.27 1.46
N ARG A 23 -3.46 -4.80 2.62
CA ARG A 23 -2.31 -3.87 2.68
C ARG A 23 -1.02 -4.55 2.21
N ARG A 24 -0.79 -5.82 2.60
CA ARG A 24 0.38 -6.59 2.15
C ARG A 24 0.33 -6.86 0.65
N GLU A 25 -0.84 -7.21 0.13
CA GLU A 25 -1.06 -7.39 -1.31
C GLU A 25 -0.82 -6.10 -2.08
N TYR A 26 -1.33 -4.97 -1.57
CA TYR A 26 -1.09 -3.64 -2.15
C TYR A 26 0.40 -3.28 -2.19
N LEU A 27 1.13 -3.50 -1.09
CA LEU A 27 2.58 -3.25 -1.06
C LEU A 27 3.33 -4.18 -2.03
N ARG A 28 2.95 -5.45 -2.14
CA ARG A 28 3.53 -6.35 -3.16
C ARG A 28 3.29 -5.84 -4.59
N ALA A 29 2.11 -5.30 -4.86
CA ALA A 29 1.80 -4.73 -6.17
C ALA A 29 2.68 -3.49 -6.46
N LEU A 30 2.87 -2.60 -5.48
CA LEU A 30 3.75 -1.45 -5.63
C LEU A 30 5.21 -1.86 -5.87
N TRP A 31 5.71 -2.85 -5.13
CA TRP A 31 7.07 -3.36 -5.31
C TRP A 31 7.27 -3.93 -6.73
N ARG A 32 6.33 -4.75 -7.21
CA ARG A 32 6.36 -5.31 -8.57
C ARG A 32 6.27 -4.26 -9.66
N ALA A 33 5.69 -3.11 -9.36
CA ALA A 33 5.62 -1.98 -10.28
C ALA A 33 6.92 -1.16 -10.33
N ASP A 34 7.97 -1.59 -9.61
CA ASP A 34 9.30 -0.96 -9.58
C ASP A 34 9.23 0.54 -9.25
N ILE A 35 8.38 0.88 -8.28
CA ILE A 35 8.27 2.27 -7.83
C ILE A 35 9.55 2.71 -7.11
N ASP A 36 9.76 4.02 -7.04
CA ASP A 36 10.87 4.60 -6.30
C ASP A 36 10.99 4.01 -4.88
N PRO A 37 12.17 3.51 -4.47
CA PRO A 37 12.34 2.86 -3.18
C PRO A 37 12.01 3.74 -1.96
N LEU A 38 12.25 5.05 -2.03
CA LEU A 38 11.92 5.97 -0.92
C LEU A 38 10.40 6.15 -0.81
N VAL A 39 9.71 6.26 -1.94
CA VAL A 39 8.24 6.29 -1.99
C VAL A 39 7.66 4.99 -1.45
N PHE A 40 8.24 3.84 -1.79
CA PHE A 40 7.84 2.55 -1.26
C PHE A 40 7.98 2.50 0.27
N VAL A 41 9.16 2.85 0.81
CA VAL A 41 9.43 2.85 2.25
C VAL A 41 8.45 3.77 2.99
N GLY A 42 8.21 4.98 2.46
CA GLY A 42 7.27 5.92 3.04
C GLY A 42 5.83 5.38 3.06
N THR A 43 5.44 4.69 1.99
CA THR A 43 4.11 4.07 1.87
C THR A 43 3.96 2.89 2.82
N ALA A 44 4.96 2.01 2.92
CA ALA A 44 4.98 0.91 3.86
C ALA A 44 4.83 1.40 5.32
N ARG A 45 5.59 2.44 5.72
CA ARG A 45 5.50 3.03 7.05
C ARG A 45 4.12 3.60 7.34
N ARG A 46 3.52 4.34 6.40
CA ARG A 46 2.14 4.86 6.54
C ARG A 46 1.10 3.75 6.72
N LEU A 47 1.34 2.57 6.16
CA LEU A 47 0.47 1.41 6.29
C LEU A 47 0.74 0.57 7.55
N GLY A 48 1.71 0.98 8.38
CA GLY A 48 2.08 0.31 9.63
C GLY A 48 3.14 -0.76 9.46
N TYR A 49 3.99 -0.66 8.43
CA TYR A 49 5.07 -1.63 8.17
C TYR A 49 6.44 -0.98 8.12
N ALA A 50 7.43 -1.68 8.68
CA ALA A 50 8.85 -1.45 8.43
C ALA A 50 9.35 -2.49 7.43
N LEU A 51 10.39 -2.14 6.67
CA LEU A 51 11.14 -3.14 5.91
C LEU A 51 12.16 -3.79 6.84
N GLY A 52 12.15 -5.12 6.91
CA GLY A 52 13.20 -5.88 7.55
C GLY A 52 14.45 -5.96 6.66
N CYS A 53 15.61 -6.19 7.28
CA CYS A 53 16.88 -6.42 6.57
C CYS A 53 16.97 -7.81 5.90
N HIS A 54 15.84 -8.49 5.72
CA HIS A 54 15.74 -9.82 5.16
C HIS A 54 14.91 -9.78 3.87
N TRP A 55 15.20 -10.71 2.96
CA TRP A 55 14.46 -10.88 1.71
C TRP A 55 13.41 -11.99 1.85
N ASP A 56 12.18 -11.71 1.45
CA ASP A 56 11.11 -12.70 1.32
C ASP A 56 11.20 -13.31 -0.10
N ALA A 57 11.70 -14.54 -0.19
CA ALA A 57 11.89 -15.22 -1.47
C ALA A 57 10.56 -15.54 -2.18
N ASP A 58 9.51 -15.85 -1.42
CA ASP A 58 8.20 -16.18 -1.98
C ASP A 58 7.49 -14.93 -2.52
N ALA A 59 7.65 -13.80 -1.82
CA ALA A 59 7.09 -12.52 -2.25
C ALA A 59 7.97 -11.78 -3.27
N GLY A 60 9.25 -12.12 -3.37
CA GLY A 60 10.22 -11.46 -4.24
C GLY A 60 10.49 -10.00 -3.85
N MET A 61 10.48 -9.69 -2.55
CA MET A 61 10.64 -8.35 -2.01
C MET A 61 11.22 -8.39 -0.59
N PRO A 62 11.68 -7.26 -0.02
CA PRO A 62 12.09 -7.24 1.38
C PRO A 62 10.91 -7.58 2.32
N VAL A 63 11.20 -8.25 3.43
CA VAL A 63 10.20 -8.66 4.43
C VAL A 63 9.51 -7.41 4.99
N LEU A 64 8.18 -7.44 5.05
CA LEU A 64 7.38 -6.42 5.75
C LEU A 64 7.16 -6.85 7.20
N THR A 65 7.70 -6.09 8.14
CA THR A 65 7.50 -6.30 9.58
C THR A 65 6.45 -5.31 10.09
N PRO A 66 5.36 -5.77 10.73
CA PRO A 66 4.40 -4.87 11.35
C PRO A 66 5.08 -3.98 12.40
N ILE A 67 4.82 -2.68 12.34
CA ILE A 67 5.24 -1.74 13.38
C ILE A 67 4.22 -1.85 14.51
N VAL A 68 4.60 -2.52 15.59
CA VAL A 68 3.83 -2.47 16.84
C VAL A 68 4.11 -1.10 17.45
N LEU A 69 3.20 -0.15 17.22
CA LEU A 69 3.16 1.09 18.00
C LEU A 69 2.58 0.72 19.38
N HIS A 70 3.46 0.58 20.36
CA HIS A 70 3.07 0.54 21.78
C HIS A 70 2.51 1.88 22.22
#